data_AF-A0A946TBK3-F1
#
_entry.id   AF-A0A946TBK3-F1
#
_cell.length_a   1.000
_cell.length_b   1.000
_cell.length_c   1.000
_cell.angle_alpha   90.00
_cell.angle_beta   90.00
_cell.angle_gamma   90.00
#
_symmetry.space_group_name_H-M   'P 1'
#
loop_
_entity.id
_entity.type
_entity.pdbx_description
1 polymer ?
#
loop_
_entity_poly.entity_id
_entity_poly.type
_entity_poly.pdbx_seq_one_letter_code
_entity_poly.pdbx_strand_id
1 'polypeptide(L)'
;VIALGVINGTTYAGGAFFGAKLADWWGGKDIRAYGWLPAIAIGICLPIGVISFWVSSVWIHLAYTTVFLLFLGIYLGPSFAIAQTLAPINMRAMSTALFFFILNMIALGGGPTFTGWLADVFKNGSTELESIRYAMTVTCGMFIPSIISFLVVSRVLPRDWAAAEKRNHDLNNG
;
A
#
# COMPACT_ATOMS: atom_id res chain seq x y z
N VAL A 1 -18.40 14.16 8.48
CA VAL A 1 -17.39 14.41 7.40
C VAL A 1 -16.05 14.86 7.99
N ILE A 2 -16.01 15.89 8.83
CA ILE A 2 -14.76 16.38 9.46
C ILE A 2 -14.07 15.31 10.33
N ALA A 3 -14.81 14.59 11.18
CA ALA A 3 -14.25 13.53 12.02
C ALA A 3 -13.61 12.39 11.19
N LEU A 4 -14.24 11.96 10.09
CA LEU A 4 -13.68 10.98 9.17
C LEU A 4 -12.42 11.51 8.48
N GLY A 5 -12.40 12.78 8.07
CA GLY A 5 -11.21 13.42 7.48
C GLY A 5 -10.03 13.48 8.45
N VAL A 6 -10.28 13.84 9.71
CA VAL A 6 -9.24 13.89 10.76
C VAL A 6 -8.74 12.49 11.08
N ILE A 7 -9.63 11.51 11.27
CA ILE A 7 -9.26 10.12 11.53
C ILE A 7 -8.44 9.56 10.37
N ASN A 8 -8.88 9.75 9.14
CA ASN A 8 -8.18 9.24 7.97
C ASN A 8 -6.80 9.90 7.81
N GLY A 9 -6.72 11.22 7.90
CA GLY A 9 -5.46 11.96 7.76
C GLY A 9 -4.45 11.61 8.86
N THR A 10 -4.87 11.63 10.12
CA THR A 10 -3.96 11.37 11.26
C THR A 10 -3.52 9.92 11.33
N THR A 11 -4.43 8.98 11.10
CA THR A 11 -4.14 7.56 11.20
C THR A 11 -3.31 7.06 10.03
N TYR A 12 -3.61 7.50 8.81
CA TYR A 12 -2.82 7.17 7.64
C TYR A 12 -1.42 7.77 7.70
N ALA A 13 -1.31 9.06 8.06
CA ALA A 13 -0.01 9.72 8.22
C ALA A 13 0.80 9.08 9.35
N GLY A 14 0.14 8.76 10.47
CA GLY A 14 0.74 8.02 11.57
C GLY A 14 1.25 6.66 11.12
N GLY A 15 0.40 5.86 10.47
CA GLY A 15 0.76 4.54 9.92
C GLY A 15 1.91 4.60 8.93
N ALA A 16 1.93 5.59 8.03
CA ALA A 16 3.02 5.81 7.09
C ALA A 16 4.33 6.16 7.80
N PHE A 17 4.28 7.04 8.80
CA PHE A 17 5.46 7.41 9.58
C PHE A 17 6.00 6.25 10.42
N PHE A 18 5.14 5.57 11.17
CA PHE A 18 5.51 4.40 11.97
C PHE A 18 5.99 3.25 11.09
N GLY A 19 5.32 3.00 9.98
CA GLY A 19 5.68 1.98 9.00
C GLY A 19 7.05 2.23 8.37
N ALA A 20 7.31 3.46 7.92
CA ALA A 20 8.61 3.84 7.38
C ALA A 20 9.71 3.64 8.42
N LYS A 21 9.52 4.15 9.65
CA LYS A 21 10.50 4.01 10.73
C LYS A 21 10.76 2.55 11.11
N LEU A 22 9.70 1.73 11.17
CA LEU A 22 9.82 0.30 11.45
C LEU A 22 10.55 -0.43 10.32
N ALA A 23 10.28 -0.08 9.07
CA ALA A 23 10.96 -0.63 7.91
C ALA A 23 12.43 -0.26 7.87
N ASP A 24 12.79 0.98 8.20
CA ASP A 24 14.18 1.41 8.25
C ASP A 24 14.96 0.72 9.37
N TRP A 25 14.34 0.59 10.56
CA TRP A 25 14.96 -0.12 11.68
C TRP A 25 15.18 -1.61 11.39
N TRP A 26 14.21 -2.27 10.76
CA TRP A 26 14.31 -3.69 10.40
C TRP A 26 15.19 -3.89 9.16
N GLY A 27 15.09 -2.97 8.19
CA GLY A 27 15.86 -2.92 6.94
C GLY A 27 17.35 -2.75 7.16
N GLY A 28 17.75 -2.02 8.21
CA GLY A 28 19.15 -1.91 8.63
C GLY A 28 19.77 -3.24 9.09
N LYS A 29 18.96 -4.25 9.45
CA LYS A 29 19.42 -5.61 9.77
C LYS A 29 19.26 -6.56 8.58
N ASP A 30 18.13 -6.49 7.89
CA ASP A 30 17.83 -7.31 6.74
C ASP A 30 17.02 -6.51 5.71
N ILE A 31 17.61 -6.24 4.55
CA ILE A 31 16.98 -5.53 3.43
C ILE A 31 15.65 -6.18 3.02
N ARG A 32 15.47 -7.49 3.24
CA ARG A 32 14.21 -8.20 2.96
C ARG A 32 13.03 -7.63 3.74
N ALA A 33 13.27 -6.95 4.86
CA ALA A 33 12.24 -6.31 5.68
C ALA A 33 11.41 -5.28 4.89
N TYR A 34 12.02 -4.58 3.92
CA TYR A 34 11.30 -3.62 3.08
C TYR A 34 10.23 -4.30 2.19
N GLY A 35 10.32 -5.60 1.92
CA GLY A 35 9.29 -6.38 1.24
C GLY A 35 8.36 -7.13 2.20
N TRP A 36 8.90 -7.71 3.29
CA TRP A 36 8.11 -8.45 4.28
C TRP A 36 7.13 -7.56 5.06
N LEU A 37 7.56 -6.35 5.43
CA LEU A 37 6.72 -5.46 6.23
C LEU A 37 5.45 -5.02 5.47
N PRO A 38 5.51 -4.54 4.21
CA PRO A 38 4.30 -4.32 3.41
C PRO A 38 3.46 -5.58 3.20
N ALA A 39 4.08 -6.75 2.96
CA ALA A 39 3.35 -7.98 2.75
C ALA A 39 2.50 -8.37 3.98
N ILE A 40 3.06 -8.25 5.18
CA ILE A 40 2.35 -8.50 6.44
C ILE A 40 1.27 -7.45 6.66
N ALA A 41 1.59 -6.16 6.47
CA ALA A 41 0.65 -5.07 6.67
C ALA A 41 -0.58 -5.21 5.76
N ILE A 42 -0.37 -5.44 4.47
CA ILE A 42 -1.45 -5.65 3.49
C ILE A 42 -2.19 -6.97 3.75
N GLY A 43 -1.47 -8.01 4.19
CA GLY A 43 -2.05 -9.28 4.63
C GLY A 43 -3.02 -9.12 5.80
N ILE A 44 -2.76 -8.19 6.72
CA ILE A 44 -3.67 -7.83 7.82
C ILE A 44 -4.80 -6.91 7.34
N CYS A 45 -4.53 -6.00 6.39
CA CYS A 45 -5.56 -5.14 5.80
C CYS A 45 -6.68 -5.94 5.13
N LEU A 46 -6.36 -7.05 4.46
CA LEU A 46 -7.34 -7.87 3.74
C LEU A 46 -8.49 -8.38 4.64
N PRO A 47 -8.24 -9.14 5.74
CA PRO A 47 -9.31 -9.61 6.61
C PRO A 47 -10.01 -8.47 7.34
N ILE A 48 -9.29 -7.42 7.74
CA ILE A 48 -9.88 -6.25 8.42
C ILE A 48 -10.83 -5.50 7.48
N GLY A 49 -10.46 -5.32 6.22
CA GLY A 49 -11.29 -4.66 5.21
C GLY A 49 -12.59 -5.42 4.97
N VAL A 50 -12.49 -6.74 4.78
CA VAL A 50 -13.68 -7.60 4.61
C VAL A 50 -14.57 -7.53 5.85
N ILE A 51 -14.02 -7.70 7.07
CA ILE A 51 -14.82 -7.64 8.30
C ILE A 51 -15.49 -6.26 8.46
N SER A 52 -14.78 -5.17 8.14
CA SER A 52 -15.31 -3.82 8.27
C SER A 52 -16.61 -3.63 7.47
N PHE A 53 -16.70 -4.16 6.25
CA PHE A 53 -17.88 -3.97 5.39
C PHE A 53 -19.12 -4.76 5.81
N TRP A 54 -18.95 -5.82 6.60
CA TRP A 54 -20.03 -6.69 7.06
C TRP A 54 -20.60 -6.30 8.44
N VAL A 55 -20.01 -5.31 9.10
CA VAL A 55 -20.46 -4.84 10.42
C VAL A 55 -21.67 -3.91 10.28
N SER A 56 -22.65 -4.10 11.17
CA SER A 56 -23.88 -3.29 11.24
C SER A 56 -23.74 -1.98 12.04
N SER A 57 -22.73 -1.87 12.90
CA SER A 57 -22.49 -0.70 13.74
C SER A 57 -21.44 0.25 13.15
N VAL A 58 -21.81 1.52 12.98
CA VAL A 58 -20.95 2.59 12.45
C VAL A 58 -19.68 2.78 13.28
N TRP A 59 -19.79 2.69 14.61
CA TRP A 59 -18.65 2.86 15.53
C TRP A 59 -17.61 1.75 15.39
N ILE A 60 -18.07 0.52 15.18
CA ILE A 60 -17.18 -0.63 14.99
C ILE A 60 -16.53 -0.57 13.60
N HIS A 61 -17.28 -0.16 12.56
CA HIS A 61 -16.71 0.11 11.23
C HIS A 61 -15.60 1.18 11.29
N LEU A 62 -15.84 2.28 12.02
CA LEU A 62 -14.83 3.34 12.24
C LEU A 62 -13.56 2.81 12.90
N ALA A 63 -13.69 1.95 13.92
CA ALA A 63 -12.55 1.35 14.60
C ALA A 63 -11.73 0.46 13.64
N TYR A 64 -12.39 -0.44 12.89
CA TYR A 64 -11.69 -1.29 11.91
C TYR A 64 -11.08 -0.50 10.77
N THR A 65 -11.77 0.53 10.28
CA THR A 65 -11.25 1.42 9.24
C THR A 65 -10.01 2.17 9.72
N THR A 66 -9.99 2.62 10.97
CA THR A 66 -8.79 3.24 11.58
C THR A 66 -7.61 2.28 11.55
N VAL A 67 -7.79 1.05 12.04
CA VAL A 67 -6.74 0.04 12.02
C VAL A 67 -6.29 -0.28 10.58
N PHE A 68 -7.23 -0.43 9.65
CA PHE A 68 -6.97 -0.64 8.23
C PHE A 68 -6.10 0.48 7.63
N LEU A 69 -6.45 1.75 7.87
CA LEU A 69 -5.68 2.88 7.35
C LEU A 69 -4.26 2.97 7.95
N LEU A 70 -4.10 2.58 9.21
CA LEU A 70 -2.79 2.52 9.84
C LEU A 70 -1.88 1.53 9.11
N PHE A 71 -2.35 0.30 8.89
CA PHE A 71 -1.59 -0.73 8.18
C PHE A 71 -1.41 -0.40 6.70
N LEU A 72 -2.41 0.21 6.06
CA LEU A 72 -2.28 0.67 4.67
C LEU A 72 -1.21 1.76 4.56
N GLY A 73 -1.08 2.68 5.53
CA GLY A 73 -0.01 3.69 5.50
C GLY A 73 1.40 3.06 5.46
N ILE A 74 1.58 1.89 6.09
CA ILE A 74 2.89 1.22 6.20
C ILE A 74 3.49 0.83 4.85
N TYR A 75 2.69 0.55 3.81
CA TYR A 75 3.26 0.11 2.52
C TYR A 75 4.01 1.23 1.79
N LEU A 76 3.61 2.49 2.01
CA LEU A 76 4.08 3.62 1.20
C LEU A 76 5.57 3.90 1.45
N GLY A 77 5.99 3.94 2.71
CA GLY A 77 7.38 4.24 3.10
C GLY A 77 8.42 3.28 2.51
N PRO A 78 8.29 1.96 2.72
CA PRO A 78 9.19 0.95 2.14
C PRO A 78 9.22 0.99 0.62
N SER A 79 8.07 1.15 -0.03
CA SER A 79 7.98 1.22 -1.49
C SER A 79 8.73 2.45 -2.03
N PHE A 80 8.58 3.58 -1.36
CA PHE A 80 9.30 4.81 -1.69
C PHE A 80 10.81 4.66 -1.49
N ALA A 81 11.23 4.08 -0.36
CA ALA A 81 12.63 3.82 -0.05
C ALA A 81 13.28 2.92 -1.13
N ILE A 82 12.65 1.79 -1.48
CA ILE A 82 13.12 0.90 -2.54
C ILE A 82 13.25 1.64 -3.88
N ALA A 83 12.23 2.40 -4.29
CA ALA A 83 12.25 3.13 -5.56
C ALA A 83 13.39 4.17 -5.63
N GLN A 84 13.73 4.78 -4.50
CA GLN A 84 14.80 5.77 -4.40
C GLN A 84 16.19 5.13 -4.34
N THR A 85 16.36 4.02 -3.62
CA THR A 85 17.66 3.37 -3.45
C THR A 85 18.09 2.58 -4.67
N LEU A 86 17.13 1.97 -5.39
CA LEU A 86 17.40 1.23 -6.61
C LEU A 86 17.66 2.14 -7.82
N ALA A 87 17.28 3.41 -7.75
CA ALA A 87 17.56 4.40 -8.78
C ALA A 87 19.02 4.90 -8.72
N PRO A 88 19.64 5.22 -9.87
CA PRO A 88 20.92 5.93 -9.91
C PRO A 88 20.86 7.25 -9.15
N ILE A 89 21.96 7.67 -8.52
CA ILE A 89 22.04 8.87 -7.67
C ILE A 89 21.50 10.12 -8.40
N ASN A 90 21.87 10.30 -9.67
CA ASN A 90 21.45 11.44 -10.49
C ASN A 90 19.98 11.38 -10.96
N MET A 91 19.31 10.22 -10.85
CA MET A 91 17.93 10.02 -11.32
C MET A 91 16.94 9.80 -10.17
N ARG A 92 17.36 9.93 -8.90
CA ARG A 92 16.49 9.70 -7.74
C ARG A 92 15.22 10.57 -7.78
N ALA A 93 15.35 11.86 -8.11
CA ALA A 93 14.21 12.78 -8.24
C ALA A 93 13.22 12.32 -9.34
N MET A 94 13.74 11.85 -10.48
CA MET A 94 12.91 11.33 -11.57
C MET A 94 12.20 10.04 -11.17
N SER A 95 12.89 9.13 -10.47
CA SER A 95 12.31 7.87 -9.96
C SER A 95 11.15 8.14 -9.01
N THR A 96 11.32 9.08 -8.07
CA THR A 96 10.25 9.47 -7.14
C THR A 96 9.07 10.13 -7.85
N ALA A 97 9.34 10.97 -8.85
CA ALA A 97 8.29 11.60 -9.64
C ALA A 97 7.48 10.55 -10.43
N LEU A 98 8.16 9.60 -11.06
CA LEU A 98 7.51 8.50 -11.79
C LEU A 98 6.71 7.60 -10.85
N PHE A 99 7.26 7.27 -9.68
CA PHE A 99 6.56 6.49 -8.64
C PHE A 99 5.25 7.17 -8.23
N PHE A 100 5.30 8.46 -7.87
CA PHE A 100 4.10 9.20 -7.51
C PHE A 100 3.16 9.39 -8.69
N PHE A 101 3.66 9.61 -9.90
CA PHE A 101 2.82 9.71 -11.09
C PHE A 101 2.00 8.44 -11.32
N ILE A 102 2.65 7.27 -11.28
CA ILE A 102 1.99 5.96 -11.43
C ILE A 102 1.01 5.72 -10.27
N LEU A 103 1.43 6.01 -9.03
CA LEU A 103 0.59 5.87 -7.85
C LEU A 103 -0.68 6.73 -7.96
N ASN A 104 -0.55 8.00 -8.32
CA ASN A 104 -1.70 8.89 -8.45
C ASN A 104 -2.59 8.49 -9.64
N MET A 105 -2.01 8.12 -10.78
CA MET A 105 -2.79 7.77 -11.97
C MET A 105 -3.56 6.45 -11.79
N ILE A 106 -2.90 5.41 -11.28
CA ILE A 106 -3.50 4.07 -11.16
C ILE A 106 -4.29 3.93 -9.86
N ALA A 107 -3.72 4.29 -8.72
CA ALA A 107 -4.37 4.03 -7.44
C ALA A 107 -5.52 5.01 -7.19
N LEU A 108 -5.29 6.31 -7.37
CA LEU A 108 -6.32 7.33 -7.11
C LEU A 108 -7.29 7.51 -8.29
N GLY A 109 -6.83 7.32 -9.54
CA GLY A 109 -7.71 7.35 -10.71
C GLY A 109 -8.43 6.03 -10.98
N GLY A 110 -7.68 4.92 -10.97
CA GLY A 110 -8.21 3.59 -11.29
C GLY A 110 -9.01 2.93 -10.16
N GLY A 111 -8.62 3.14 -8.90
CA GLY A 111 -9.25 2.48 -7.74
C GLY A 111 -10.75 2.77 -7.58
N PRO A 112 -11.17 4.06 -7.52
CA PRO A 112 -12.58 4.42 -7.42
C PRO A 112 -13.38 4.01 -8.66
N THR A 113 -12.80 4.18 -9.85
CA THR A 113 -13.43 3.83 -11.13
C THR A 113 -13.71 2.32 -11.22
N PHE A 114 -12.73 1.50 -10.85
CA PHE A 114 -12.88 0.04 -10.82
C PHE A 114 -13.94 -0.40 -9.81
N THR A 115 -13.91 0.16 -8.60
CA THR A 115 -14.90 -0.17 -7.55
C THR A 115 -16.30 0.27 -7.93
N GLY A 116 -16.45 1.45 -8.55
CA GLY A 116 -17.72 1.96 -9.06
C GLY A 116 -18.29 1.10 -10.18
N TRP A 117 -17.46 0.75 -11.16
CA TRP A 117 -17.86 -0.17 -12.23
C TRP A 117 -18.32 -1.54 -11.68
N LEU A 118 -17.60 -2.08 -10.69
CA LEU A 118 -18.00 -3.32 -10.03
C LEU A 118 -19.35 -3.18 -9.31
N ALA A 119 -19.58 -2.06 -8.62
CA ALA A 119 -20.85 -1.77 -7.95
C ALA A 119 -22.01 -1.72 -8.95
N ASP A 120 -21.81 -1.12 -10.13
CA ASP A 120 -22.81 -1.08 -11.19
C ASP A 120 -23.11 -2.48 -11.77
N VAL A 121 -22.10 -3.34 -11.91
CA VAL A 121 -22.28 -4.74 -12.35
C VAL A 121 -23.13 -5.53 -11.35
N PHE A 122 -22.87 -5.39 -10.04
CA PHE A 122 -23.62 -6.10 -8.99
C PHE A 122 -25.03 -5.52 -8.77
N LYS A 123 -25.26 -4.25 -9.13
CA LYS A 123 -26.56 -3.57 -9.02
C LYS A 123 -27.68 -4.26 -9.79
N ASN A 124 -27.35 -5.02 -10.84
CA ASN A 124 -28.31 -5.73 -11.68
C ASN A 124 -28.93 -6.99 -11.04
N GLY A 125 -28.50 -7.40 -9.83
CA GLY A 125 -28.97 -8.62 -9.18
C GLY A 125 -29.17 -8.53 -7.66
N SER A 126 -29.04 -7.35 -7.04
CA SER A 126 -29.10 -7.19 -5.57
C SER A 126 -29.56 -5.79 -5.16
N THR A 127 -29.94 -5.60 -3.90
CA THR A 127 -30.20 -4.26 -3.34
C THR A 127 -28.93 -3.39 -3.42
N GLU A 128 -29.08 -2.07 -3.51
CA GLU A 128 -27.94 -1.13 -3.63
C GLU A 128 -26.89 -1.31 -2.52
N LEU A 129 -27.32 -1.57 -1.29
CA LEU A 129 -26.43 -1.84 -0.15
C LEU A 129 -25.60 -3.13 -0.31
N GLU A 130 -26.24 -4.22 -0.74
CA GLU A 130 -25.59 -5.51 -0.98
C GLU A 130 -24.59 -5.40 -2.13
N SER A 131 -24.98 -4.73 -3.21
CA SER A 131 -24.14 -4.52 -4.40
C SER A 131 -22.83 -3.79 -4.06
N ILE A 132 -22.91 -2.76 -3.21
CA ILE A 132 -21.73 -2.02 -2.74
C ILE A 132 -20.85 -2.92 -1.86
N ARG A 133 -21.43 -3.73 -0.96
CA ARG A 133 -20.66 -4.67 -0.13
C ARG A 133 -19.89 -5.69 -0.96
N TYR A 134 -20.54 -6.27 -1.98
CA TYR A 134 -19.87 -7.19 -2.90
C TYR A 134 -18.77 -6.49 -3.69
N ALA A 135 -19.03 -5.29 -4.21
CA ALA A 135 -18.04 -4.50 -4.93
C ALA A 135 -16.78 -4.23 -4.08
N MET A 136 -16.96 -3.75 -2.85
CA MET A 136 -15.83 -3.46 -1.96
C MET A 136 -15.08 -4.72 -1.51
N THR A 137 -15.79 -5.83 -1.30
CA THR A 137 -15.18 -7.13 -0.95
C THR A 137 -14.31 -7.65 -2.09
N VAL A 138 -14.77 -7.55 -3.34
CA VAL A 138 -13.97 -7.97 -4.50
C VAL A 138 -12.80 -7.01 -4.72
N THR A 139 -12.96 -5.71 -4.48
CA THR A 139 -11.83 -4.75 -4.50
C THR A 139 -10.78 -5.11 -3.45
N CYS A 140 -11.16 -5.57 -2.25
CA CYS A 140 -10.20 -6.10 -1.27
C CYS A 140 -9.42 -7.31 -1.80
N GLY A 141 -9.97 -8.06 -2.75
CA GLY A 141 -9.27 -9.14 -3.45
C GLY A 141 -8.02 -8.66 -4.21
N MET A 142 -7.95 -7.40 -4.62
CA MET A 142 -6.74 -6.82 -5.23
C MET A 142 -5.56 -6.71 -4.26
N PHE A 143 -5.78 -6.86 -2.95
CA PHE A 143 -4.68 -6.98 -1.99
C PHE A 143 -3.92 -8.30 -2.13
N ILE A 144 -4.53 -9.37 -2.65
CA ILE A 144 -3.87 -10.67 -2.84
C ILE A 144 -2.67 -10.56 -3.82
N PRO A 145 -2.83 -10.07 -5.07
CA PRO A 145 -1.69 -9.91 -5.96
C PRO A 145 -0.66 -8.90 -5.43
N SER A 146 -1.09 -7.91 -4.64
CA SER A 146 -0.18 -6.99 -3.96
C SER A 146 0.71 -7.72 -2.94
N ILE A 147 0.13 -8.56 -2.09
CA ILE A 147 0.87 -9.39 -1.11
C ILE A 147 1.88 -10.28 -1.83
N ILE A 148 1.47 -10.96 -2.90
CA ILE A 148 2.36 -11.81 -3.69
C ILE A 148 3.52 -10.99 -4.25
N SER A 149 3.24 -9.80 -4.79
CA SER A 149 4.27 -8.91 -5.33
C SER A 149 5.28 -8.49 -4.27
N PHE A 150 4.82 -8.14 -3.06
CA PHE A 150 5.71 -7.79 -1.96
C PHE A 150 6.52 -8.97 -1.42
N LEU A 151 5.96 -10.19 -1.45
CA LEU A 151 6.70 -11.43 -1.13
C LEU A 151 7.76 -11.76 -2.20
N VAL A 152 7.51 -11.44 -3.46
CA VAL A 152 8.53 -11.56 -4.53
C VAL A 152 9.62 -10.52 -4.31
N VAL A 153 9.24 -9.26 -4.03
CA VAL A 153 10.21 -8.19 -3.70
C VAL A 153 11.08 -8.60 -2.52
N SER A 154 10.52 -9.17 -1.45
CA SER A 154 11.33 -9.58 -0.29
C SER A 154 12.39 -10.63 -0.62
N ARG A 155 12.25 -11.40 -1.70
CA ARG A 155 13.24 -12.38 -2.18
C ARG A 155 14.26 -11.78 -3.15
N VAL A 156 13.82 -10.89 -4.04
CA VAL A 156 14.65 -10.34 -5.13
C VAL A 156 15.45 -9.12 -4.66
N LEU A 157 14.91 -8.35 -3.73
CA LEU A 157 15.46 -7.07 -3.28
C LEU A 157 16.93 -7.12 -2.83
N PRO A 158 17.42 -8.13 -2.07
CA PRO A 158 18.83 -8.18 -1.67
C PRO A 158 19.80 -8.21 -2.85
N ARG A 159 19.42 -8.91 -3.93
CA ARG A 159 20.24 -9.01 -5.14
C ARG A 159 20.26 -7.70 -5.90
N ASP A 160 19.08 -7.11 -6.10
CA ASP A 160 18.94 -5.88 -6.88
C ASP A 160 19.56 -4.69 -6.14
N TRP A 161 19.49 -4.67 -4.80
CA TRP A 161 20.14 -3.68 -3.97
C TRP A 161 21.66 -3.73 -4.10
N ALA A 162 22.26 -4.92 -4.03
CA ALA A 162 23.71 -5.08 -4.21
C ALA A 162 24.17 -4.63 -5.61
N ALA A 163 23.37 -4.91 -6.64
CA ALA A 163 23.64 -4.45 -8.00
C ALA A 163 23.55 -2.92 -8.13
N ALA A 164 22.56 -2.30 -7.48
CA ALA A 164 22.38 -0.85 -7.47
C ALA A 164 23.53 -0.13 -6.75
N GLU A 165 23.99 -0.67 -5.62
CA GLU A 165 25.13 -0.14 -4.85
C GLU A 165 26.41 -0.12 -5.70
N LYS A 166 26.70 -1.25 -6.37
CA LYS A 166 27.86 -1.37 -7.28
C LYS A 166 27.81 -0.34 -8.40
N ARG A 167 26.67 -0.22 -9.09
CA ARG A 167 26.48 0.76 -10.17
C ARG A 167 26.70 2.19 -9.68
N ASN A 168 26.22 2.52 -8.48
CA ASN A 168 26.36 3.86 -7.92
C ASN A 168 27.82 4.17 -7.54
N HIS A 169 28.58 3.18 -7.06
CA HIS A 169 30.02 3.32 -6.85
C HIS A 169 30.79 3.56 -8.15
N ASP A 170 30.47 2.82 -9.21
CA ASP A 170 31.12 2.97 -10.52
C ASP A 170 30.89 4.36 -11.14
N LEU A 171 29.68 4.92 -10.97
CA LEU A 171 29.32 6.27 -11.44
C LEU A 171 30.00 7.41 -10.67
N ASN A 172 30.46 7.15 -9.44
CA ASN A 172 31.10 8.17 -8.60
C ASN A 172 32.64 8.15 -8.74
N ASN A 173 33.19 7.09 -9.32
CA ASN A 173 34.63 6.85 -9.47
C ASN A 173 35.13 7.04 -10.92
N GLY A 174 34.24 7.31 -11.88
CA GLY A 174 34.55 7.60 -13.29
C GLY A 174 34.25 9.04 -13.66
#